data_AF-A0A923H8K6-F1
#
_entry.id   AF-A0A923H8K6-F1
#
_cell.length_a   1.000
_cell.length_b   1.000
_cell.length_c   1.000
_cell.angle_alpha   90.00
_cell.angle_beta   90.00
_cell.angle_gamma   90.00
#
_symmetry.space_group_name_H-M   'P 1'
#
loop_
_entity.id
_entity.type
_entity.pdbx_description
1 polymer ?
#
loop_
_entity_poly.entity_id
_entity_poly.type
_entity_poly.pdbx_seq_one_letter_code
_entity_poly.pdbx_strand_id
1 'polypeptide(L)'
;MLKIFKIALTTFIALYVIAMILYLLITLTGGHTAPKHLLRNSFFSSSKLLNFYIYLILDVIKDVILVLALILLLRIGNLFEKKNYFTAYSVKRLNLAGKCFVLVAIMGFFMSIFYHYSFSENIMESMLLPFFYHFMTLIIGLGILVIEETQKCAIYLKEENDLTI
;
A
#
# COMPACT_ATOMS: atom_id res chain seq x y z
N MET A 1 15.69 13.86 -14.00
CA MET A 1 15.27 12.55 -13.46
C MET A 1 14.25 12.70 -12.32
N LEU A 2 14.57 13.40 -11.22
CA LEU A 2 13.66 13.56 -10.05
C LEU A 2 12.30 14.22 -10.38
N LYS A 3 12.28 15.22 -11.27
CA LYS A 3 11.02 15.87 -11.73
C LYS A 3 10.09 14.89 -12.46
N ILE A 4 10.65 14.04 -13.33
CA ILE A 4 9.90 13.02 -14.08
C ILE A 4 9.32 12.00 -13.09
N PHE A 5 10.12 11.51 -12.14
CA PHE A 5 9.66 10.61 -11.09
C PHE A 5 8.50 11.19 -10.28
N LYS A 6 8.58 12.47 -9.87
CA LYS A 6 7.51 13.15 -9.12
C LYS A 6 6.22 13.27 -9.93
N ILE A 7 6.32 13.66 -11.20
CA ILE A 7 5.15 13.75 -12.08
C ILE A 7 4.52 12.36 -12.21
N ALA A 8 5.31 11.34 -12.53
CA ALA A 8 4.83 9.96 -12.64
C ALA A 8 4.16 9.49 -11.34
N LEU A 9 4.79 9.72 -10.19
CA LEU A 9 4.25 9.32 -8.89
C LEU A 9 2.97 10.10 -8.53
N THR A 10 2.90 11.40 -8.82
CA THR A 10 1.70 12.22 -8.58
C THR A 10 0.55 11.77 -9.47
N THR A 11 0.81 11.55 -10.77
CA THR A 11 -0.16 11.03 -11.72
C THR A 11 -0.64 9.64 -11.29
N PHE A 12 0.27 8.76 -10.85
CA PHE A 12 -0.08 7.45 -10.33
C PHE A 12 -0.99 7.53 -9.11
N ILE A 13 -0.65 8.36 -8.11
CA ILE A 13 -1.51 8.58 -6.93
C ILE A 13 -2.90 9.08 -7.34
N ALA A 14 -2.97 10.07 -8.24
CA ALA A 14 -4.24 10.62 -8.69
C ALA A 14 -5.10 9.57 -9.40
N LEU A 15 -4.52 8.81 -10.33
CA LEU A 15 -5.21 7.73 -11.04
C LEU A 15 -5.66 6.62 -10.09
N TYR A 16 -4.82 6.26 -9.12
CA TYR A 16 -5.15 5.24 -8.11
C TYR A 16 -6.33 5.67 -7.24
N VAL A 17 -6.33 6.90 -6.75
CA VAL A 17 -7.43 7.45 -5.93
C VAL A 17 -8.72 7.52 -6.74
N ILE A 18 -8.67 7.95 -8.01
CA ILE A 18 -9.84 7.95 -8.89
C ILE A 18 -10.36 6.53 -9.10
N ALA A 19 -9.48 5.57 -9.38
CA ALA A 19 -9.86 4.17 -9.56
C ALA A 19 -10.51 3.59 -8.28
N MET A 20 -9.97 3.90 -7.10
CA MET A 20 -10.53 3.49 -5.80
C MET A 20 -11.94 4.09 -5.58
N ILE A 21 -12.14 5.38 -5.88
CA ILE A 21 -13.44 6.03 -5.76
C ILE A 21 -14.46 5.43 -6.74
N LEU A 22 -14.05 5.19 -7.99
CA LEU A 22 -14.90 4.53 -8.99
C LEU A 22 -15.26 3.10 -8.60
N TYR A 23 -14.30 2.33 -8.09
CA TYR A 23 -14.52 0.98 -7.58
C TYR A 23 -15.54 0.98 -6.43
N LEU A 24 -15.40 1.92 -5.48
CA LEU A 24 -16.36 2.07 -4.38
C LEU A 24 -17.76 2.46 -4.86
N LEU A 25 -17.86 3.43 -5.78
CA LEU A 25 -19.14 3.83 -6.38
C LEU A 25 -19.82 2.67 -7.09
N ILE A 26 -19.09 1.92 -7.92
CA ILE A 26 -19.60 0.76 -8.64
C ILE A 26 -20.02 -0.35 -7.66
N THR A 27 -19.25 -0.57 -6.59
CA THR A 27 -19.54 -1.59 -5.58
C THR A 27 -20.78 -1.23 -4.75
N LEU A 28 -20.93 0.04 -4.36
CA LEU A 28 -22.06 0.53 -3.57
C LEU A 28 -23.36 0.67 -4.39
N THR A 29 -23.26 0.93 -5.69
CA THR A 29 -24.42 1.02 -6.61
C THR A 29 -24.82 -0.34 -7.18
N GLY A 30 -24.11 -1.42 -6.83
CA GLY A 30 -24.40 -2.78 -7.31
C GLY A 30 -23.94 -3.07 -8.75
N GLY A 31 -23.15 -2.18 -9.35
CA GLY A 31 -22.65 -2.29 -10.72
C GLY A 31 -21.59 -3.39 -10.90
N HIS A 32 -20.83 -3.70 -9.85
CA HIS A 32 -20.14 -4.99 -9.77
C HIS A 32 -21.11 -5.98 -9.17
N THR A 33 -21.57 -6.90 -10.01
CA THR A 33 -22.14 -8.17 -9.56
C THR A 33 -21.26 -8.70 -8.44
N ALA A 34 -21.75 -8.70 -7.20
CA ALA A 34 -21.41 -9.76 -6.26
C ALA A 34 -21.39 -11.04 -7.11
N PRO A 35 -20.26 -11.78 -7.16
CA PRO A 35 -20.03 -12.76 -8.20
C PRO A 35 -21.28 -13.62 -8.38
N LYS A 36 -21.74 -13.83 -9.62
CA LYS A 36 -23.11 -14.31 -9.91
C LYS A 36 -23.51 -15.57 -9.13
N HIS A 37 -22.56 -16.36 -8.63
CA HIS A 37 -22.80 -17.50 -7.71
C HIS A 37 -23.27 -17.10 -6.28
N LEU A 38 -22.91 -15.92 -5.78
CA LEU A 38 -23.43 -15.33 -4.54
C LEU A 38 -24.83 -14.72 -4.72
N LEU A 39 -25.19 -14.29 -5.93
CA LEU A 39 -26.53 -13.76 -6.26
C LEU A 39 -27.52 -14.85 -6.69
N ARG A 40 -27.04 -15.96 -7.29
CA ARG A 40 -27.89 -17.02 -7.87
C ARG A 40 -28.39 -18.04 -6.85
N ASN A 41 -27.75 -18.14 -5.68
CA ASN A 41 -28.30 -18.87 -4.53
C ASN A 41 -29.07 -17.87 -3.65
N SER A 42 -30.37 -17.78 -3.94
CA SER A 42 -31.45 -17.32 -3.06
C SER A 42 -31.03 -16.93 -1.63
N PHE A 43 -31.35 -15.71 -1.20
CA PHE A 43 -31.25 -15.27 0.20
C PHE A 43 -29.85 -15.46 0.80
N PHE A 44 -29.02 -14.40 0.74
CA PHE A 44 -27.81 -14.34 1.56
C PHE A 44 -28.13 -14.77 3.01
N SER A 45 -27.51 -15.83 3.49
CA SER A 45 -27.33 -15.97 4.93
C SER A 45 -26.65 -14.69 5.41
N SER A 46 -27.21 -14.02 6.41
CA SER A 46 -26.74 -12.72 6.93
C SER A 46 -25.22 -12.64 7.15
N SER A 47 -24.57 -13.79 7.41
CA SER A 47 -23.13 -13.97 7.54
C SER A 47 -22.29 -13.64 6.29
N LYS A 48 -22.71 -14.03 5.07
CA LYS A 48 -21.89 -13.80 3.85
C LYS A 48 -21.92 -12.34 3.40
N LEU A 49 -23.06 -11.67 3.57
CA LEU A 49 -23.20 -10.23 3.33
C LEU A 49 -22.34 -9.42 4.31
N LEU A 50 -22.38 -9.79 5.60
CA LEU A 50 -21.55 -9.19 6.63
C LEU A 50 -20.05 -9.36 6.33
N ASN A 51 -19.61 -10.56 5.96
CA ASN A 51 -18.22 -10.84 5.59
C ASN A 51 -17.77 -10.02 4.37
N PHE A 52 -18.67 -9.78 3.40
CA PHE A 52 -18.36 -8.94 2.24
C PHE A 52 -18.14 -7.48 2.63
N TYR A 53 -19.00 -6.90 3.47
CA TYR A 53 -18.81 -5.53 3.95
C TYR A 53 -17.56 -5.38 4.81
N ILE A 54 -17.25 -6.35 5.68
CA ILE A 54 -16.01 -6.37 6.45
C ILE A 54 -14.80 -6.39 5.51
N TYR A 55 -14.81 -7.25 4.50
CA TYR A 55 -13.76 -7.31 3.49
C TYR A 55 -13.60 -5.95 2.78
N LEU A 56 -14.69 -5.33 2.34
CA LEU A 56 -14.67 -4.04 1.66
C LEU A 56 -14.08 -2.93 2.55
N ILE A 57 -14.46 -2.87 3.82
CA ILE A 57 -13.92 -1.89 4.78
C ILE A 57 -12.42 -2.08 4.97
N LEU A 58 -11.97 -3.32 5.15
CA LEU A 58 -10.55 -3.63 5.29
C LEU A 58 -9.76 -3.27 4.03
N ASP A 59 -10.35 -3.46 2.85
CA ASP A 59 -9.73 -3.13 1.56
C ASP A 59 -9.51 -1.62 1.44
N VAL A 60 -10.52 -0.82 1.79
CA VAL A 60 -10.43 0.64 1.81
C VAL A 60 -9.39 1.12 2.82
N ILE A 61 -9.34 0.55 4.02
CA ILE A 61 -8.34 0.93 5.03
C ILE A 61 -6.92 0.66 4.50
N LYS A 62 -6.69 -0.51 3.91
CA LYS A 62 -5.42 -0.88 3.29
C LYS A 62 -5.04 0.11 2.18
N ASP A 63 -5.97 0.46 1.31
CA ASP A 63 -5.72 1.40 0.21
C ASP A 63 -5.39 2.82 0.70
N VAL A 64 -6.07 3.29 1.76
CA VAL A 64 -5.74 4.57 2.40
C VAL A 64 -4.32 4.57 2.96
N ILE A 65 -3.88 3.47 3.58
CA ILE A 65 -2.51 3.31 4.09
C ILE A 65 -1.50 3.31 2.93
N LEU A 66 -1.82 2.67 1.80
CA LEU A 66 -0.97 2.68 0.61
C LEU A 66 -0.83 4.09 0.03
N VAL A 67 -1.94 4.82 -0.12
CA VAL A 67 -1.92 6.22 -0.60
C VAL A 67 -1.09 7.10 0.34
N LEU A 68 -1.22 6.92 1.66
CA LEU A 68 -0.38 7.61 2.64
C LEU A 68 1.12 7.32 2.41
N ALA A 69 1.50 6.06 2.20
CA ALA A 69 2.88 5.67 1.92
C ALA A 69 3.43 6.36 0.66
N LEU A 70 2.64 6.40 -0.42
CA LEU A 70 3.01 7.06 -1.68
C LEU A 70 3.17 8.58 -1.51
N ILE A 71 2.29 9.22 -0.75
CA ILE A 71 2.41 10.65 -0.42
C ILE A 71 3.68 10.93 0.40
N LEU A 72 4.05 10.04 1.32
CA LEU A 72 5.30 10.16 2.08
C LEU A 72 6.51 10.07 1.16
N LEU A 73 6.54 9.13 0.21
CA LEU A 73 7.59 9.03 -0.81
C LEU A 73 7.67 10.28 -1.69
N LEU A 74 6.54 10.83 -2.13
CA LEU A 74 6.50 12.07 -2.90
C LEU A 74 7.12 13.23 -2.12
N ARG A 75 6.82 13.33 -0.82
CA ARG A 75 7.39 14.35 0.07
C ARG A 75 8.89 14.15 0.30
N ILE A 76 9.39 12.91 0.35
CA ILE A 76 10.83 12.62 0.37
C ILE A 76 11.50 13.09 -0.93
N GLY A 77 10.90 12.82 -2.08
CA GLY A 77 11.36 13.34 -3.37
C GLY A 77 11.48 14.88 -3.39
N ASN A 78 10.57 15.59 -2.73
CA ASN A 78 10.66 17.05 -2.58
C ASN A 78 11.83 17.51 -1.69
N LEU A 79 12.17 16.75 -0.65
CA LEU A 79 13.30 17.07 0.24
C LEU A 79 14.63 16.91 -0.50
N PHE A 80 14.72 15.88 -1.35
CA PHE A 80 15.90 15.62 -2.18
C PHE A 80 16.15 16.77 -3.16
N GLU A 81 15.10 17.34 -3.75
CA GLU A 81 15.24 18.52 -4.64
C GLU A 81 15.82 19.75 -3.93
N LYS A 82 15.53 19.91 -2.62
CA LYS A 82 16.04 20.99 -1.78
C LYS A 82 17.45 20.71 -1.23
N LYS A 83 18.11 19.66 -1.70
CA LYS A 83 19.41 19.16 -1.20
C LYS A 83 19.44 18.78 0.29
N ASN A 84 18.26 18.58 0.92
CA ASN A 84 18.13 18.17 2.31
C ASN A 84 18.00 16.64 2.43
N TYR A 85 19.01 15.92 1.94
CA TYR A 85 18.97 14.46 1.81
C TYR A 85 19.11 13.74 3.15
N PHE A 86 20.02 14.22 4.00
CA PHE A 86 20.44 13.59 5.26
C PHE A 86 19.92 14.38 6.45
N THR A 87 18.61 14.29 6.70
CA THR A 87 17.99 14.97 7.84
C THR A 87 17.22 13.95 8.68
N ALA A 88 17.13 14.17 9.99
CA ALA A 88 16.25 13.36 10.84
C ALA A 88 14.79 13.31 10.31
N TYR A 89 14.38 14.36 9.60
CA TYR A 89 13.08 14.45 8.95
C TYR A 89 12.92 13.50 7.75
N SER A 90 13.92 13.38 6.88
CA SER A 90 13.89 12.42 5.76
C SER A 90 13.91 10.99 6.26
N VAL A 91 14.75 10.69 7.25
CA VAL A 91 14.81 9.39 7.95
C VAL A 91 13.46 9.00 8.52
N LYS A 92 12.83 9.88 9.32
CA LYS A 92 11.51 9.61 9.91
C LYS A 92 10.43 9.33 8.87
N ARG A 93 10.47 10.03 7.73
CA ARG A 93 9.51 9.83 6.63
C ARG A 93 9.75 8.52 5.89
N LEU A 94 11.00 8.15 5.64
CA LEU A 94 11.35 6.86 5.04
C LEU A 94 10.91 5.71 5.95
N ASN A 95 11.19 5.80 7.25
CA ASN A 95 10.76 4.80 8.23
C ASN A 95 9.24 4.61 8.21
N LEU A 96 8.48 5.71 8.24
CA LEU A 96 7.02 5.65 8.20
C LEU A 96 6.51 5.09 6.87
N ALA A 97 7.06 5.52 5.73
CA ALA A 97 6.67 5.01 4.42
C ALA A 97 6.94 3.50 4.31
N GLY A 98 8.13 3.04 4.71
CA GLY A 98 8.50 1.63 4.71
C GLY A 98 7.58 0.79 5.59
N LYS A 99 7.28 1.24 6.81
CA LYS A 99 6.32 0.59 7.71
C LYS A 99 4.91 0.52 7.11
N CYS A 100 4.45 1.57 6.43
CA CYS A 100 3.16 1.54 5.75
C CYS A 100 3.12 0.49 4.63
N PHE A 101 4.18 0.38 3.80
CA PHE A 101 4.26 -0.67 2.77
C PHE A 101 4.26 -2.09 3.37
N VAL A 102 5.03 -2.31 4.45
CA VAL A 102 5.04 -3.60 5.17
C VAL A 102 3.65 -3.91 5.72
N LEU A 103 2.97 -2.94 6.32
CA LEU A 103 1.61 -3.11 6.85
C LEU A 103 0.60 -3.45 5.74
N VAL A 104 0.66 -2.76 4.60
CA VAL A 104 -0.20 -3.04 3.43
C VAL A 104 0.04 -4.46 2.91
N ALA A 105 1.29 -4.90 2.84
CA ALA A 105 1.62 -6.26 2.42
C ALA A 105 1.04 -7.31 3.38
N ILE A 106 1.21 -7.12 4.68
CA ILE A 106 0.68 -8.04 5.71
C ILE A 106 -0.85 -8.07 5.65
N MET A 107 -1.51 -6.90 5.65
CA MET A 107 -2.97 -6.81 5.55
C MET A 107 -3.48 -7.48 4.27
N GLY A 108 -2.84 -7.21 3.13
CA GLY A 108 -3.20 -7.78 1.85
C GLY A 108 -3.08 -9.31 1.80
N PHE A 109 -2.04 -9.87 2.42
CA PHE A 109 -1.88 -11.31 2.54
C PHE A 109 -3.03 -11.94 3.33
N PHE A 110 -3.35 -11.42 4.51
CA PHE A 110 -4.47 -11.91 5.33
C PHE A 110 -5.83 -11.71 4.64
N MET A 111 -6.02 -10.60 3.94
CA MET A 111 -7.22 -10.33 3.16
C MET A 111 -7.39 -11.30 1.99
N SER A 112 -6.30 -11.66 1.31
CA SER A 112 -6.32 -12.66 0.23
C SER A 112 -6.74 -14.03 0.77
N ILE A 113 -6.21 -14.41 1.94
CA ILE A 113 -6.62 -15.63 2.65
C ILE A 113 -8.10 -15.56 3.06
N PHE A 114 -8.54 -14.46 3.67
CA PHE A 114 -9.92 -14.28 4.10
C PHE A 114 -10.90 -14.33 2.92
N TYR A 115 -10.56 -13.66 1.83
CA TYR A 115 -11.36 -13.67 0.61
C TYR A 115 -11.51 -15.08 0.06
N HIS A 116 -10.41 -15.83 0.02
CA HIS A 116 -10.42 -17.20 -0.46
C HIS A 116 -11.35 -18.09 0.38
N TYR A 117 -11.16 -18.14 1.70
CA TYR A 117 -12.01 -18.95 2.59
C TYR A 117 -13.49 -18.53 2.60
N SER A 118 -13.79 -17.27 2.30
CA SER A 118 -15.14 -16.73 2.36
C SER A 118 -15.89 -16.78 1.03
N PHE A 119 -15.17 -16.74 -0.11
CA PHE A 119 -15.78 -16.45 -1.42
C PHE A 119 -15.25 -17.25 -2.61
N SER A 120 -14.16 -18.01 -2.51
CA SER A 120 -13.58 -18.74 -3.65
C SER A 120 -13.63 -20.25 -3.47
N GLU A 121 -14.06 -20.97 -4.51
CA GLU A 121 -14.06 -22.45 -4.55
C GLU A 121 -12.71 -23.02 -5.05
N ASN A 122 -11.85 -22.21 -5.70
CA ASN A 122 -10.59 -22.64 -6.31
C ASN A 122 -9.36 -21.98 -5.68
N ILE A 123 -8.60 -22.77 -4.90
CA ILE A 123 -7.45 -22.32 -4.09
C ILE A 123 -6.30 -21.75 -4.92
N MET A 124 -5.92 -22.42 -6.01
CA MET A 124 -4.57 -22.20 -6.57
C MET A 124 -4.48 -21.00 -7.52
N GLU A 125 -5.49 -20.77 -8.37
CA GLU A 125 -5.48 -19.67 -9.35
C GLU A 125 -5.83 -18.31 -8.72
N SER A 126 -6.71 -18.29 -7.71
CA SER A 126 -7.20 -17.04 -7.12
C SER A 126 -6.23 -16.41 -6.12
N MET A 127 -5.24 -17.16 -5.62
CA MET A 127 -4.31 -16.70 -4.59
C MET A 127 -2.93 -16.27 -5.13
N LEU A 128 -2.48 -16.79 -6.27
CA LEU A 128 -1.10 -16.59 -6.75
C LEU A 128 -0.81 -15.12 -7.11
N LEU A 129 -1.71 -14.48 -7.85
CA LEU A 129 -1.51 -13.11 -8.31
C LEU A 129 -1.59 -12.07 -7.16
N PRO A 130 -2.59 -12.12 -6.26
CA PRO A 130 -2.61 -11.27 -5.06
C PRO A 130 -1.38 -11.51 -4.17
N PHE A 131 -0.97 -12.77 -3.98
CA PHE A 131 0.21 -13.10 -3.21
C PHE A 131 1.46 -12.43 -3.76
N PHE A 132 1.70 -12.53 -5.08
CA PHE A 132 2.85 -11.92 -5.72
C PHE A 132 2.85 -10.39 -5.57
N TYR A 133 1.69 -9.75 -5.72
CA TYR A 133 1.55 -8.31 -5.53
C TYR A 133 1.89 -7.87 -4.09
N HIS A 134 1.37 -8.59 -3.09
CA HIS A 134 1.68 -8.29 -1.69
C HIS A 134 3.13 -8.58 -1.33
N PHE A 135 3.73 -9.62 -1.91
CA PHE A 135 5.14 -9.91 -1.77
C PHE A 135 6.03 -8.81 -2.37
N MET A 136 5.67 -8.28 -3.54
CA MET A 136 6.38 -7.13 -4.14
C MET A 136 6.24 -5.87 -3.29
N THR A 137 5.06 -5.64 -2.73
CA THR A 137 4.80 -4.54 -1.80
C THR A 137 5.68 -4.66 -0.54
N LEU A 138 5.86 -5.89 -0.03
CA LEU A 138 6.75 -6.18 1.10
C LEU A 138 8.21 -5.88 0.76
N ILE A 139 8.70 -6.34 -0.41
CA ILE A 139 10.07 -6.06 -0.87
C ILE A 139 10.32 -4.55 -0.95
N ILE A 140 9.36 -3.78 -1.50
CA ILE A 140 9.46 -2.31 -1.57
C ILE A 140 9.55 -1.72 -0.16
N GLY A 141 8.70 -2.16 0.77
CA GLY A 141 8.71 -1.69 2.15
C GLY A 141 10.03 -1.95 2.87
N LEU A 142 10.56 -3.17 2.74
CA LEU A 142 11.86 -3.54 3.32
C LEU A 142 13.00 -2.76 2.67
N GLY A 143 12.99 -2.58 1.34
CA GLY A 143 13.99 -1.78 0.63
C GLY A 143 14.02 -0.32 1.11
N ILE A 144 12.85 0.28 1.37
CA ILE A 144 12.76 1.63 1.94
C ILE A 144 13.37 1.68 3.36
N LEU A 145 13.13 0.67 4.19
CA LEU A 145 13.74 0.59 5.53
C LEU A 145 15.26 0.40 5.48
N VAL A 146 15.78 -0.34 4.51
CA VAL A 146 17.24 -0.45 4.31
C VAL A 146 17.84 0.90 3.90
N ILE A 147 17.17 1.64 2.99
CA ILE A 147 17.59 3.00 2.60
C ILE A 147 17.56 3.94 3.82
N GLU A 148 16.55 3.81 4.67
CA GLU A 148 16.42 4.59 5.90
C GLU A 148 17.61 4.35 6.85
N GLU A 149 17.95 3.09 7.15
CA GLU A 149 19.10 2.75 8.00
C GLU A 149 20.42 3.25 7.39
N THR A 150 20.58 3.12 6.07
CA THR A 150 21.75 3.67 5.37
C THR A 150 21.86 5.18 5.55
N GLN A 151 20.73 5.91 5.52
CA GLN A 151 20.73 7.36 5.77
C GLN A 151 21.08 7.71 7.22
N LYS A 152 20.63 6.93 8.20
CA LYS A 152 21.03 7.14 9.61
C LYS A 152 22.52 7.00 9.79
N CYS A 153 23.12 5.93 9.24
CA CYS A 153 24.56 5.72 9.29
C CYS A 153 25.33 6.88 8.63
N ALA A 154 24.85 7.37 7.47
CA ALA A 154 25.47 8.50 6.80
C ALA A 154 25.40 9.81 7.62
N ILE A 155 24.29 10.06 8.33
CA ILE A 155 24.16 11.21 9.24
C ILE A 155 25.16 11.09 10.39
N TYR A 156 25.22 9.92 11.04
CA TYR A 156 26.13 9.66 12.15
C TYR A 156 27.59 9.85 11.76
N LEU A 157 28.03 9.28 10.64
CA LEU A 157 29.41 9.42 10.14
C LEU A 157 29.76 10.86 9.79
N LYS A 158 28.80 11.65 9.34
CA LYS A 158 29.00 13.07 9.08
C LYS A 158 29.23 13.83 10.39
N GLU A 159 28.39 13.59 11.39
CA GLU A 159 28.49 14.22 12.71
C GLU A 159 29.82 13.86 13.41
N GLU A 160 30.27 12.60 13.29
CA GLU A 160 31.56 12.16 13.85
C GLU A 160 32.76 12.86 13.17
N ASN A 161 32.76 12.96 11.84
CA ASN A 161 33.82 13.67 11.12
C ASN A 161 33.83 15.17 11.45
N ASP A 162 32.67 15.82 11.55
CA ASP A 162 32.55 17.24 11.89
C ASP A 162 33.04 17.56 13.33
N LEU A 163 33.16 16.57 14.21
CA LEU A 163 33.68 16.71 15.58
C LEU A 163 35.19 16.47 15.71
N THR A 164 35.84 15.96 14.67
CA THR A 164 37.27 15.56 14.69
C THR A 164 38.21 16.51 13.94
N ILE A 165 37.66 17.46 13.18
CA ILE A 165 38.38 18.52 12.44
C ILE A 165 38.26 19.83 13.19
#